data_AF-A0A4U9HHR8-F1
#
_entry.id   AF-A0A4U9HHR8-F1
#
_cell.length_a   1.000
_cell.length_b   1.000
_cell.length_c   1.000
_cell.angle_alpha   90.00
_cell.angle_beta   90.00
_cell.angle_gamma   90.00
#
_symmetry.space_group_name_H-M   'P 1'
#
loop_
_entity.id
_entity.type
_entity.pdbx_description
1 polymer ?
#
loop_
_entity_poly.entity_id
_entity_poly.type
_entity_poly.pdbx_seq_one_letter_code
_entity_poly.pdbx_strand_id
1 'polypeptide(L)'
;MAHKMSRLARGVAVGLIAGCSAFAAQAEITLLKQDPQAGDPLSRLNFTVGGSIRPQFNMMTGDGDKGSYKRNGFDGGTRFRFAADYYLFDDISWISYYELGVNIPALFDWDNHYADGANNTSRRMLYTGLKSKTWAS
;
A
#
# COMPACT_ATOMS: atom_id res chain seq x y z
N MET A 1 5.56 25.91 -40.66
CA MET A 1 4.53 26.49 -39.76
C MET A 1 4.68 25.85 -38.39
N ALA A 2 4.99 26.63 -37.35
CA ALA A 2 5.02 26.11 -35.98
C ALA A 2 3.60 26.20 -35.40
N HIS A 3 2.98 25.05 -35.09
CA HIS A 3 1.66 25.04 -34.44
C HIS A 3 1.77 25.61 -33.02
N LYS A 4 1.14 26.77 -32.79
CA LYS A 4 0.99 27.36 -31.46
C LYS A 4 -0.07 26.56 -30.68
N MET A 5 0.38 25.71 -29.78
CA MET A 5 -0.49 24.95 -28.88
C MET A 5 -1.33 25.92 -28.01
N SER A 6 -2.66 25.77 -28.00
CA SER A 6 -3.54 26.65 -27.23
C SER A 6 -3.31 26.48 -25.72
N ARG A 7 -3.57 27.54 -24.93
CA ARG A 7 -3.45 27.50 -23.47
C ARG A 7 -4.33 26.40 -22.84
N LEU A 8 -5.46 26.11 -23.48
CA LEU A 8 -6.40 25.07 -23.08
C LEU A 8 -5.83 23.66 -23.34
N ALA A 9 -5.19 23.46 -24.50
CA ALA A 9 -4.48 22.22 -24.80
C ALA A 9 -3.29 21.97 -23.86
N ARG A 10 -2.58 23.04 -23.44
CA ARG A 10 -1.55 22.93 -22.39
C ARG A 10 -2.13 22.58 -21.02
N GLY A 11 -3.27 23.17 -20.64
CA GLY A 11 -3.94 22.87 -19.37
C GLY A 11 -4.46 21.43 -19.31
N VAL A 12 -5.05 20.94 -20.40
CA VAL A 12 -5.50 19.53 -20.52
C VAL A 12 -4.31 18.57 -20.50
N ALA A 13 -3.21 18.88 -21.19
CA ALA A 13 -2.02 18.04 -21.18
C ALA A 13 -1.38 17.95 -19.79
N VAL A 14 -1.30 19.06 -19.03
CA VAL A 14 -0.78 19.04 -17.65
C VAL A 14 -1.72 18.28 -16.71
N GLY A 15 -3.04 18.46 -16.85
CA GLY A 15 -4.04 17.70 -16.09
C GLY A 15 -4.00 16.19 -16.37
N LEU A 16 -3.74 15.81 -17.62
CA LEU A 16 -3.61 14.40 -18.02
C LEU A 16 -2.31 13.77 -17.47
N ILE A 17 -1.19 14.51 -17.47
CA ILE A 17 0.09 14.05 -16.91
C ILE A 17 0.00 13.89 -15.39
N ALA A 18 -0.71 14.79 -14.69
CA ALA A 18 -0.96 14.65 -13.25
C ALA A 18 -1.96 13.52 -12.91
N GLY A 19 -2.93 13.25 -13.81
CA GLY A 19 -3.88 12.14 -13.66
C GLY A 19 -3.25 10.76 -13.90
N CYS A 20 -2.21 10.68 -14.74
CA CYS A 20 -1.55 9.41 -15.05
C CYS A 20 -0.56 8.96 -13.96
N SER A 21 -0.06 9.80 -13.07
CA SER A 21 0.91 9.38 -12.03
C SER A 21 0.28 8.61 -10.85
N ALA A 22 -1.04 8.39 -10.84
CA ALA A 22 -1.72 7.52 -9.88
C ALA A 22 -1.48 6.01 -10.15
N PHE A 23 -0.41 5.66 -10.85
CA PHE A 23 0.10 4.29 -10.88
C PHE A 23 0.37 3.85 -9.46
N ALA A 24 -0.04 2.63 -9.13
CA ALA A 24 0.19 2.00 -7.85
C ALA A 24 1.67 2.15 -7.46
N ALA A 25 1.99 3.14 -6.62
CA ALA A 25 3.27 3.25 -5.97
C ALA A 25 3.36 2.04 -5.05
N GLN A 26 3.80 0.91 -5.59
CA GLN A 26 4.34 -0.20 -4.83
C GLN A 26 5.69 0.27 -4.32
N ALA A 27 5.67 1.18 -3.35
CA ALA A 27 6.85 1.50 -2.57
C ALA A 27 7.07 0.29 -1.68
N GLU A 28 7.97 -0.60 -2.10
CA GLU A 28 8.54 -1.65 -1.27
C GLU A 28 10.00 -1.31 -1.03
N ILE A 29 10.41 -1.34 0.23
CA ILE A 29 11.74 -1.04 0.71
C ILE A 29 12.28 -2.30 1.35
N THR A 30 13.41 -2.79 0.85
CA THR A 30 14.18 -3.83 1.51
C THR A 30 14.95 -3.22 2.67
N LEU A 31 14.56 -3.55 3.90
CA LEU A 31 15.24 -3.08 5.11
C LEU A 31 16.43 -3.95 5.47
N LEU A 32 16.30 -5.27 5.27
CA LEU A 32 17.38 -6.23 5.42
C LEU A 32 17.45 -7.05 4.14
N LYS A 33 18.63 -7.10 3.53
CA LYS A 33 18.89 -7.91 2.35
C LYS A 33 19.64 -9.16 2.80
N GLN A 34 19.12 -10.31 2.41
CA GLN A 34 19.75 -11.59 2.70
C GLN A 34 21.11 -11.70 1.98
N ASP A 35 22.14 -11.98 2.76
CA ASP A 35 23.52 -12.30 2.35
C ASP A 35 24.12 -13.29 3.37
N PRO A 36 23.77 -14.60 3.32
CA PRO A 36 24.00 -15.52 4.43
C PRO A 36 25.49 -15.67 4.78
N GLN A 37 25.85 -15.31 6.01
CA GLN A 37 27.21 -15.41 6.54
C GLN A 37 27.26 -16.32 7.77
N ALA A 38 28.37 -17.04 7.94
CA ALA A 38 28.56 -17.92 9.08
C ALA A 38 28.60 -17.11 10.39
N GLY A 39 27.79 -17.48 11.37
CA GLY A 39 27.74 -16.81 12.67
C GLY A 39 26.88 -15.54 12.73
N ASP A 40 26.25 -15.11 11.63
CA ASP A 40 25.31 -13.98 11.62
C ASP A 40 23.88 -14.46 11.29
N PRO A 41 22.96 -14.52 12.29
CA PRO A 41 21.58 -14.93 12.06
C PRO A 41 20.77 -13.94 11.21
N LEU A 42 21.07 -12.63 11.22
CA LEU A 42 20.31 -11.63 10.47
C LEU A 42 20.69 -11.60 9.00
N SER A 43 21.92 -12.00 8.67
CA SER A 43 22.38 -12.17 7.29
C SER A 43 21.51 -13.13 6.46
N ARG A 44 20.76 -14.02 7.14
CA ARG A 44 19.83 -14.98 6.52
C ARG A 44 18.45 -14.41 6.23
N LEU A 45 18.15 -13.20 6.71
CA LEU A 45 16.84 -12.56 6.62
C LEU A 45 16.79 -11.57 5.46
N ASN A 46 15.86 -11.77 4.54
CA ASN A 46 15.37 -10.73 3.66
C ASN A 46 14.07 -10.17 4.23
N PHE A 47 14.08 -8.89 4.63
CA PHE A 47 12.93 -8.22 5.20
C PHE A 47 12.54 -7.02 4.34
N THR A 48 11.32 -7.04 3.81
CA THR A 48 10.77 -5.96 3.00
C THR A 48 9.52 -5.37 3.64
N VAL A 49 9.43 -4.04 3.54
CA VAL A 49 8.28 -3.28 4.00
C VAL A 49 7.76 -2.49 2.82
N GLY A 50 6.47 -2.66 2.52
CA GLY A 50 5.82 -1.89 1.50
C GLY A 50 4.40 -1.52 1.88
N GLY A 51 3.65 -0.97 0.94
CA GLY A 51 2.29 -0.55 1.24
C GLY A 51 1.69 0.34 0.19
N SER A 52 0.61 1.01 0.58
CA SER A 52 0.02 2.12 -0.15
C SER A 52 -0.78 3.00 0.80
N ILE A 53 -0.80 4.30 0.52
CA ILE A 53 -1.67 5.27 1.17
C ILE A 53 -2.75 5.64 0.16
N ARG A 54 -4.04 5.59 0.56
CA ARG A 54 -5.16 5.72 -0.38
C ARG A 54 -6.27 6.62 0.14
N PRO A 55 -6.09 7.95 0.16
CA PRO A 55 -7.20 8.87 0.42
C PRO A 55 -8.22 8.79 -0.72
N GLN A 56 -9.51 8.86 -0.38
CA GLN A 56 -10.60 8.85 -1.36
C GLN A 56 -11.70 9.83 -1.02
N PHE A 57 -12.41 10.28 -2.05
CA PHE A 57 -13.62 11.09 -1.96
C PHE A 57 -14.67 10.45 -2.86
N ASN A 58 -15.84 10.16 -2.29
CA ASN A 58 -16.98 9.71 -3.08
C ASN A 58 -18.02 10.85 -3.08
N MET A 59 -18.36 11.32 -4.28
CA MET A 59 -19.42 12.28 -4.50
C MET A 59 -20.50 11.63 -5.36
N MET A 60 -21.67 11.37 -4.79
CA MET A 60 -22.83 10.86 -5.51
C MET A 60 -23.75 12.02 -5.92
N THR A 61 -24.33 11.95 -7.11
CA THR A 61 -25.27 12.96 -7.59
C THR A 61 -26.61 12.82 -6.87
N GLY A 62 -27.21 13.93 -6.45
CA GLY A 62 -28.46 13.96 -5.67
C GLY A 62 -28.22 13.95 -4.16
N ASP A 63 -29.25 13.64 -3.37
CA ASP A 63 -29.18 13.57 -1.90
C ASP A 63 -28.67 12.20 -1.37
N GLY A 64 -28.25 11.28 -2.25
CA GLY A 64 -27.95 9.88 -1.91
C GLY A 64 -26.74 9.64 -0.97
N ASP A 65 -25.86 10.63 -0.80
CA ASP A 65 -24.74 10.61 0.13
C ASP A 65 -24.72 11.84 1.07
N LYS A 66 -25.84 12.55 1.20
CA LYS A 66 -25.95 13.74 2.05
C LYS A 66 -25.60 13.41 3.49
N GLY A 67 -24.61 14.12 4.04
CA GLY A 67 -24.08 13.88 5.38
C GLY A 67 -23.11 12.70 5.52
N SER A 68 -22.76 12.02 4.41
CA SER A 68 -21.79 10.92 4.44
C SER A 68 -20.36 11.40 4.65
N TYR A 69 -19.65 10.77 5.58
CA TYR A 69 -18.21 10.97 5.81
C TYR A 69 -17.38 10.76 4.52
N LYS A 70 -17.87 9.95 3.58
CA LYS A 70 -17.18 9.66 2.32
C LYS A 70 -17.03 10.88 1.40
N ARG A 71 -17.81 11.94 1.63
CA ARG A 71 -17.68 13.23 0.93
C ARG A 71 -16.55 14.09 1.46
N ASN A 72 -16.15 13.90 2.73
CA ASN A 72 -15.16 14.74 3.40
C ASN A 72 -13.73 14.25 3.17
N GLY A 73 -13.57 13.07 2.57
CA GLY A 73 -12.28 12.40 2.43
C GLY A 73 -12.18 11.28 3.46
N PHE A 74 -11.95 10.06 3.00
CA PHE A 74 -11.87 8.90 3.89
C PHE A 74 -10.71 7.98 3.48
N ASP A 75 -10.36 7.05 4.36
CA ASP A 75 -9.40 6.02 4.01
C ASP A 75 -10.03 4.99 3.05
N GLY A 76 -9.51 4.97 1.83
CA GLY A 76 -9.94 4.09 0.76
C GLY A 76 -9.26 2.71 0.75
N GLY A 77 -8.51 2.39 1.80
CA GLY A 77 -7.77 1.14 1.96
C GLY A 77 -6.26 1.31 1.99
N THR A 78 -5.76 2.26 2.78
CA THR A 78 -4.34 2.36 3.14
C THR A 78 -3.90 1.05 3.81
N ARG A 79 -2.70 0.58 3.46
CA ARG A 79 -2.16 -0.67 3.96
C ARG A 79 -0.65 -0.67 4.04
N PHE A 80 -0.13 -1.39 5.02
CA PHE A 80 1.29 -1.72 5.16
C PHE A 80 1.46 -3.22 5.01
N ARG A 81 2.50 -3.61 4.30
CA ARG A 81 2.87 -4.99 3.97
C ARG A 81 4.24 -5.25 4.55
N PHE A 82 4.36 -6.34 5.28
CA PHE A 82 5.60 -6.81 5.88
C PHE A 82 5.86 -8.20 5.34
N ALA A 83 6.98 -8.38 4.66
CA ALA A 83 7.38 -9.68 4.15
C ALA A 83 8.76 -10.04 4.73
N ALA A 84 8.84 -11.23 5.31
CA ALA A 84 10.05 -11.82 5.83
C ALA A 84 10.32 -13.13 5.08
N ASP A 85 11.57 -13.30 4.66
CA ASP A 85 12.07 -14.52 4.05
C ASP A 85 13.38 -14.86 4.76
N TYR A 86 13.34 -15.91 5.58
CA TYR A 86 14.45 -16.33 6.42
C TYR A 86 15.02 -17.64 5.91
N TYR A 87 16.27 -17.60 5.45
CA TYR A 87 16.96 -18.79 4.98
C TYR A 87 17.31 -19.76 6.11
N LEU A 88 16.87 -21.01 5.98
CA LEU A 88 17.13 -22.06 6.96
C LEU A 88 18.37 -22.87 6.56
N PHE A 89 18.27 -23.63 5.47
CA PHE A 89 19.31 -24.52 4.95
C PHE A 89 18.99 -24.93 3.51
N ASP A 90 20.00 -25.41 2.78
CA ASP A 90 19.93 -25.85 1.38
C ASP A 90 19.22 -24.83 0.47
N ASP A 91 17.97 -25.09 0.10
CA ASP A 91 17.10 -24.23 -0.70
C ASP A 91 15.78 -23.86 0.01
N ILE A 92 15.70 -24.14 1.32
CA ILE A 92 14.53 -23.95 2.16
C ILE A 92 14.61 -22.61 2.91
N SER A 93 13.54 -21.83 2.77
CA SER A 93 13.30 -20.60 3.51
C SER A 93 12.00 -20.69 4.31
N TRP A 94 11.98 -20.07 5.48
CA TRP A 94 10.76 -19.75 6.20
C TRP A 94 10.25 -18.37 5.77
N ILE A 95 9.06 -18.32 5.17
CA ILE A 95 8.44 -17.08 4.71
C ILE A 95 7.31 -16.68 5.63
N SER A 96 7.16 -15.38 5.86
CA SER A 96 6.03 -14.79 6.57
C SER A 96 5.58 -13.51 5.89
N TYR A 97 4.28 -13.32 5.80
CA TYR A 97 3.67 -12.12 5.22
C TYR A 97 2.55 -11.62 6.10
N TYR A 98 2.53 -10.32 6.33
CA TYR A 98 1.48 -9.63 7.07
C TYR A 98 1.07 -8.37 6.35
N GLU A 99 -0.24 -8.22 6.09
CA GLU A 99 -0.83 -6.99 5.56
C GLU A 99 -1.77 -6.37 6.59
N LEU A 100 -1.40 -5.17 7.04
CA LEU A 100 -2.14 -4.35 7.99
C LEU A 100 -2.86 -3.23 7.23
N GLY A 101 -4.18 -3.26 7.21
CA GLY A 101 -4.99 -2.11 6.78
C GLY A 101 -5.07 -1.07 7.89
N VAL A 102 -4.91 0.20 7.56
CA VAL A 102 -4.96 1.30 8.53
C VAL A 102 -5.99 2.32 8.07
N ASN A 103 -6.99 2.56 8.91
CA ASN A 103 -7.94 3.64 8.72
C ASN A 103 -7.32 4.91 9.33
N ILE A 104 -6.61 5.67 8.50
CA ILE A 104 -5.86 6.86 8.95
C ILE A 104 -6.76 7.89 9.66
N PRO A 105 -7.93 8.27 9.13
CA PRO A 105 -8.85 9.15 9.86
C PRO A 105 -9.30 8.62 11.22
N ALA A 106 -9.65 7.34 11.33
CA ALA A 106 -10.05 6.76 12.62
C ALA A 106 -8.87 6.68 13.62
N LEU A 107 -7.65 6.41 13.13
CA LEU A 107 -6.45 6.38 13.97
C LEU A 107 -6.14 7.75 14.60
N PHE A 108 -6.49 8.84 13.93
CA PHE A 108 -6.28 10.22 14.39
C PHE A 108 -7.55 10.90 14.90
N ASP A 109 -8.64 10.15 15.10
CA ASP A 109 -9.95 10.68 15.54
C ASP A 109 -10.45 11.87 14.70
N TRP A 110 -10.30 11.79 13.38
CA TRP A 110 -10.71 12.86 12.48
C TRP A 110 -12.24 12.85 12.26
N ASP A 111 -12.92 13.74 12.98
CA ASP A 111 -14.38 13.89 12.96
C ASP A 111 -14.97 13.91 11.56
N ASN A 112 -15.95 13.03 11.30
CA ASN A 112 -16.69 12.96 10.03
C ASN A 112 -15.84 12.52 8.81
N HIS A 113 -14.76 11.75 9.02
CA HIS A 113 -13.94 11.16 7.95
C HIS A 113 -13.89 9.62 7.96
N TYR A 114 -14.61 8.97 8.88
CA TYR A 114 -14.77 7.53 8.98
C TYR A 114 -16.17 7.18 9.50
N ALA A 115 -16.56 5.91 9.41
CA ALA A 115 -17.86 5.44 9.93
C ALA A 115 -17.81 5.31 11.46
N ASP A 116 -18.92 5.58 12.14
CA ASP A 116 -19.02 5.39 13.60
C ASP A 116 -18.65 3.95 13.99
N GLY A 117 -17.78 3.82 15.00
CA GLY A 117 -17.27 2.54 15.46
C GLY A 117 -16.30 1.85 14.49
N ALA A 118 -15.78 2.53 13.46
CA ALA A 118 -14.77 1.96 12.59
C ALA A 118 -13.49 1.62 13.35
N ASN A 119 -12.91 0.46 13.06
CA ASN A 119 -11.62 0.08 13.61
C ASN A 119 -10.50 0.94 13.01
N ASN A 120 -9.51 1.30 13.84
CA ASN A 120 -8.31 2.01 13.41
C ASN A 120 -7.45 1.13 12.49
N THR A 121 -7.47 -0.19 12.72
CA THR A 121 -6.68 -1.15 11.95
C THR A 121 -7.46 -2.40 11.61
N SER A 122 -7.06 -3.08 10.55
CA SER A 122 -7.59 -4.39 10.16
C SER A 122 -6.47 -5.30 9.69
N ARG A 123 -6.53 -6.58 10.08
CA ARG A 123 -5.67 -7.60 9.49
C ARG A 123 -6.28 -8.00 8.14
N ARG A 124 -5.55 -7.76 7.05
CA ARG A 124 -6.02 -8.03 5.68
C ARG A 124 -5.51 -9.36 5.16
N MET A 125 -4.24 -9.66 5.43
CA MET A 125 -3.62 -10.94 5.09
C MET A 125 -2.61 -11.31 6.17
N LEU A 126 -2.50 -12.60 6.44
CA LEU A 126 -1.48 -13.18 7.30
C LEU A 126 -1.23 -14.60 6.82
N TYR A 127 0.00 -14.91 6.43
CA TYR A 127 0.42 -16.28 6.17
C TYR A 127 1.87 -16.49 6.55
N THR A 128 2.20 -17.74 6.81
CA THR A 128 3.55 -18.19 7.07
C THR A 128 3.70 -19.59 6.48
N GLY A 129 4.89 -19.93 6.01
CA GLY A 129 5.10 -21.20 5.31
C GLY A 129 6.56 -21.46 4.99
N LEU A 130 6.82 -22.61 4.40
CA LEU A 130 8.14 -22.98 3.91
C LEU A 130 8.17 -22.79 2.40
N LYS A 131 9.24 -22.22 1.87
CA LYS A 131 9.49 -22.05 0.45
C LYS A 131 10.72 -22.84 0.06
N SER A 132 10.61 -23.66 -0.99
CA SER A 132 11.74 -24.31 -1.64
C SER A 132 11.95 -23.71 -3.03
N LYS A 133 13.20 -23.47 -3.44
CA LYS A 133 13.50 -23.09 -4.83
C LYS A 133 13.25 -24.25 -5.80
N THR A 134 13.40 -25.48 -5.34
CA THR A 134 13.26 -26.71 -6.14
C THR A 134 11.80 -27.16 -6.25
N TRP A 135 11.04 -27.08 -5.16
CA TRP A 135 9.71 -27.73 -5.05
C TRP A 135 8.53 -26.76 -4.99
N ALA A 136 8.78 -25.47 -5.22
CA ALA A 136 7.84 -24.37 -5.01
C ALA A 136 7.43 -24.18 -3.54
N SER A 137 6.46 -23.28 -3.33
CA SER A 137 5.96 -22.79 -2.03
C SER A 137 4.52 -23.23 -1.79
#